data_AF-A0A7W0TU88-F1
#
_entry.id   AF-A0A7W0TU88-F1
#
_cell.length_a   1.000
_cell.length_b   1.000
_cell.length_c   1.000
_cell.angle_alpha   90.00
_cell.angle_beta   90.00
_cell.angle_gamma   90.00
#
_symmetry.space_group_name_H-M   'P 1'
#
loop_
_entity.id
_entity.type
_entity.pdbx_description
1 polymer ?
#
loop_
_entity_poly.entity_id
_entity_poly.type
_entity_poly.pdbx_seq_one_letter_code
_entity_poly.pdbx_strand_id
1 'polypeptide(L)'
;MRHEPYATLDELLAPETLSRLSGSAVTSVRREPFVGGHSASGSAFLALATNEGCGPRFVVKRSSPACDWIVRATGDIRGREVLVWTSGLLDHLPPEITHPVLACARDGTGWAILMRDVADDLIPGSASTGGEPIGRADYGRYLDGLAALHAAFWETPRLADPDLGLCSPWHLYTTLSLETGRREAAHPNAVVRELWEGWELLATLIAPELADLLDRLATDPGPLCTALARYPQTLVHGDPRVANLGIERTPRRRVVLLDWHFVGPSIPGKDLAWFLGNMGPRLPATREETIERYR
;
A
#
# COMPACT_ATOMS: atom_id res chain seq x y z
N MET A 1 10.43 17.06 -4.61
CA MET A 1 10.78 18.02 -3.55
C MET A 1 11.20 17.21 -2.34
N ARG A 2 12.15 17.65 -1.50
CA ARG A 2 12.36 16.95 -0.22
C ARG A 2 11.36 17.51 0.79
N HIS A 3 10.71 16.63 1.53
CA HIS A 3 9.76 17.00 2.57
C HIS A 3 10.33 16.69 3.95
N GLU A 4 10.12 17.59 4.90
CA GLU A 4 10.54 17.40 6.29
C GLU A 4 9.34 16.92 7.13
N PRO A 5 9.48 15.84 7.91
CA PRO A 5 8.44 15.42 8.82
C PRO A 5 8.38 16.34 10.05
N TYR A 6 7.19 16.47 10.62
CA TYR A 6 6.98 17.21 11.86
C TYR A 6 7.57 16.46 13.06
N ALA A 7 7.97 17.20 14.09
CA ALA A 7 8.64 16.62 15.25
C ALA A 7 7.68 15.79 16.11
N THR A 8 6.38 16.09 16.09
CA THR A 8 5.37 15.38 16.87
C THR A 8 4.02 15.31 16.15
N LEU A 9 3.20 14.33 16.52
CA LEU A 9 1.81 14.23 16.05
C LEU A 9 0.99 15.48 16.42
N ASP A 10 1.17 16.05 17.62
CA ASP A 10 0.39 17.22 18.04
C ASP A 10 0.70 18.46 17.18
N GLU A 11 1.96 18.66 16.80
CA GLU A 11 2.37 19.73 15.87
C GLU A 11 1.77 19.54 14.47
N LEU A 12 1.74 18.30 13.98
CA LEU A 12 1.13 17.94 12.70
C LEU A 12 -0.39 18.20 12.71
N LEU A 13 -1.05 17.96 13.84
CA LEU A 13 -2.51 18.09 13.96
C LEU A 13 -2.98 19.47 14.43
N ALA A 14 -2.06 20.43 14.60
CA ALA A 14 -2.42 21.80 14.94
C ALA A 14 -3.31 22.45 13.86
N PRO A 15 -4.35 23.22 14.22
CA PRO A 15 -5.25 23.87 13.26
C PRO A 15 -4.52 24.71 12.20
N GLU A 16 -3.47 25.43 12.59
CA GLU A 16 -2.66 26.26 11.68
C GLU A 16 -1.89 25.40 10.68
N THR A 17 -1.34 24.27 11.15
CA THR A 17 -0.66 23.29 10.30
C THR A 17 -1.63 22.69 9.28
N LEU A 18 -2.79 22.20 9.73
CA LEU A 18 -3.80 21.62 8.85
C LEU A 18 -4.36 22.66 7.87
N SER A 19 -4.48 23.92 8.29
CA SER A 19 -4.90 25.01 7.41
C SER A 19 -3.93 25.19 6.25
N ARG A 20 -2.63 25.23 6.54
CA ARG A 20 -1.56 25.36 5.54
C ARG A 20 -1.54 24.16 4.59
N LEU A 21 -1.62 22.94 5.12
CA LEU A 21 -1.53 21.71 4.32
C LEU A 21 -2.75 21.52 3.41
N SER A 22 -3.95 21.90 3.87
CA SER A 22 -5.18 21.73 3.10
C SER A 22 -5.55 22.93 2.22
N GLY A 23 -4.92 24.08 2.44
CA GLY A 23 -5.29 25.34 1.79
C GLY A 23 -6.67 25.87 2.20
N SER A 24 -7.27 25.31 3.26
CA SER A 24 -8.59 25.68 3.79
C SER A 24 -8.47 26.10 5.25
N ALA A 25 -9.21 27.09 5.70
CA ALA A 25 -9.16 27.50 7.11
C ALA A 25 -9.63 26.37 8.02
N VAL A 26 -8.79 25.97 8.98
CA VAL A 26 -9.08 25.03 10.06
C VAL A 26 -8.92 25.77 11.39
N THR A 27 -10.01 25.90 12.13
CA THR A 27 -10.07 26.60 13.43
C THR A 27 -10.27 25.64 14.61
N SER A 28 -10.77 24.43 14.34
CA SER A 28 -10.92 23.38 15.35
C SER A 28 -10.66 22.00 14.74
N VAL A 29 -10.13 21.09 15.57
CA VAL A 29 -9.81 19.71 15.18
C VAL A 29 -10.31 18.78 16.27
N ARG A 30 -11.08 17.77 15.88
CA ARG A 30 -11.55 16.70 16.77
C ARG A 30 -11.05 15.36 16.23
N ARG A 31 -10.39 14.59 17.11
CA ARG A 31 -9.97 13.21 16.83
C ARG A 31 -11.16 12.29 17.06
N GLU A 32 -11.43 11.44 16.09
CA GLU A 32 -12.54 10.49 16.14
C GLU A 32 -11.99 9.07 15.90
N PRO A 33 -12.64 8.05 16.51
CA PRO A 33 -12.36 6.67 16.15
C PRO A 33 -12.51 6.48 14.64
N PHE A 34 -11.54 5.85 14.01
CA PHE A 34 -11.65 5.53 12.60
C PHE A 34 -12.61 4.35 12.41
N VAL A 35 -13.69 4.60 11.66
CA VAL A 35 -14.72 3.61 11.34
C VAL A 35 -14.72 3.39 9.84
N GLY A 36 -14.54 2.14 9.40
CA GLY A 36 -14.52 1.79 7.98
C GLY A 36 -13.11 1.70 7.40
N GLY A 37 -12.51 0.53 7.54
CA GLY A 37 -11.22 0.15 6.98
C GLY A 37 -10.57 -0.94 7.85
N HIS A 38 -10.14 -2.04 7.23
CA HIS A 38 -9.42 -3.10 7.93
C HIS A 38 -7.92 -2.87 7.78
N SER A 39 -7.23 -2.66 8.90
CA SER A 39 -5.78 -2.67 8.94
C SER A 39 -5.28 -4.11 8.82
N ALA A 40 -4.82 -4.49 7.63
CA ALA A 40 -4.25 -5.82 7.41
C ALA A 40 -2.95 -6.03 8.21
N SER A 41 -2.29 -4.94 8.62
CA SER A 41 -0.99 -4.94 9.29
C SER A 41 -1.04 -4.75 10.80
N GLY A 42 -2.13 -4.17 11.33
CA GLY A 42 -2.23 -3.74 12.74
C GLY A 42 -1.89 -2.27 12.98
N SER A 43 -1.49 -1.52 11.94
CA SER A 43 -1.47 -0.05 11.95
C SER A 43 -2.78 0.52 12.51
N ALA A 44 -2.67 1.53 13.37
CA ALA A 44 -3.82 2.20 13.97
C ALA A 44 -4.24 3.41 13.11
N PHE A 45 -5.53 3.72 13.09
CA PHE A 45 -6.07 4.83 12.31
C PHE A 45 -6.89 5.78 13.18
N LEU A 46 -6.82 7.07 12.84
CA LEU A 46 -7.65 8.12 13.44
C LEU A 46 -8.34 8.89 12.31
N ALA A 47 -9.63 9.18 12.47
CA ALA A 47 -10.31 10.17 11.65
C ALA A 47 -10.20 11.55 12.31
N LEU A 48 -10.07 12.60 11.51
CA LEU A 48 -10.10 13.98 11.99
C LEU A 48 -11.28 14.72 11.39
N ALA A 49 -12.20 15.15 12.24
CA ALA A 49 -13.23 16.12 11.90
C ALA A 49 -12.70 17.52 12.21
N THR A 50 -12.82 18.44 11.25
CA THR A 50 -12.41 19.84 11.43
C THR A 50 -13.60 20.79 11.34
N ASN A 51 -13.47 21.95 12.00
CA ASN A 51 -14.49 23.00 12.04
C ASN A 51 -15.89 22.46 12.35
N GLU A 52 -15.99 21.65 13.40
CA GLU A 52 -17.23 21.01 13.84
C GLU A 52 -17.92 20.11 12.77
N GLY A 53 -17.16 19.63 11.78
CA GLY A 53 -17.64 18.78 10.69
C GLY A 53 -17.91 19.52 9.38
N CYS A 54 -17.71 20.84 9.35
CA CYS A 54 -17.86 21.65 8.14
C CYS A 54 -16.54 21.89 7.38
N GLY A 55 -15.40 21.45 7.93
CA GLY A 55 -14.09 21.63 7.33
C GLY A 55 -13.58 20.40 6.56
N PRO A 56 -12.35 20.44 6.03
CA PRO A 56 -11.71 19.30 5.39
C PRO A 56 -11.56 18.11 6.35
N ARG A 57 -11.75 16.90 5.81
CA ARG A 57 -11.58 15.64 6.56
C ARG A 57 -10.21 15.05 6.31
N PHE A 58 -9.64 14.44 7.35
CA PHE A 58 -8.35 13.78 7.25
C PHE A 58 -8.36 12.41 7.94
N VAL A 59 -7.41 11.58 7.55
CA VAL A 59 -7.12 10.30 8.19
C VAL A 59 -5.65 10.31 8.61
N VAL A 60 -5.35 9.81 9.79
CA VAL A 60 -3.98 9.58 10.26
C VAL A 60 -3.75 8.08 10.35
N LYS A 61 -2.78 7.56 9.60
CA LYS A 61 -2.23 6.21 9.79
C LYS A 61 -1.08 6.30 10.80
N ARG A 62 -1.12 5.49 11.84
CA ARG A 62 -0.09 5.39 12.89
C ARG A 62 0.54 4.01 12.80
N SER A 63 1.80 3.97 12.42
CA SER A 63 2.54 2.73 12.20
C SER A 63 3.80 2.70 13.04
N SER A 64 4.08 1.55 13.64
CA SER A 64 5.30 1.31 14.40
C SER A 64 5.61 -0.18 14.44
N PRO A 65 6.87 -0.58 14.66
CA PRO A 65 7.21 -1.98 14.87
C PRO A 65 6.47 -2.63 16.06
N ALA A 66 5.88 -1.86 16.98
CA ALA A 66 5.14 -2.41 18.11
C ALA A 66 3.74 -2.90 17.74
N CYS A 67 3.05 -2.23 16.80
CA CYS A 67 1.69 -2.56 16.41
C CYS A 67 1.54 -3.14 15.00
N ASP A 68 2.55 -2.98 14.15
CA ASP A 68 2.47 -3.31 12.74
C ASP A 68 3.36 -4.52 12.40
N TRP A 69 2.72 -5.66 12.11
CA TRP A 69 3.45 -6.89 11.79
C TRP A 69 4.08 -6.85 10.39
N ILE A 70 3.56 -6.07 9.44
CA ILE A 70 4.15 -5.92 8.11
C ILE A 70 5.45 -5.10 8.20
N VAL A 71 5.48 -4.07 9.05
CA VAL A 71 6.69 -3.32 9.36
C VAL A 71 7.77 -4.25 9.90
N ARG A 72 7.44 -5.13 10.84
CA ARG A 72 8.38 -6.16 11.34
C ARG A 72 8.77 -7.15 10.24
N ALA A 73 7.80 -7.66 9.48
CA ALA A 73 8.02 -8.69 8.47
C ALA A 73 8.85 -8.24 7.28
N THR A 74 8.79 -6.96 6.94
CA THR A 74 9.60 -6.35 5.88
C THR A 74 10.88 -5.69 6.39
N GLY A 75 11.20 -5.84 7.67
CA GLY A 75 12.36 -5.21 8.30
C GLY A 75 12.35 -3.68 8.20
N ASP A 76 11.18 -3.05 8.14
CA ASP A 76 11.04 -1.60 7.96
C ASP A 76 11.29 -0.83 9.26
N ILE A 77 12.54 -0.64 9.62
CA ILE A 77 12.90 0.11 10.84
C ILE A 77 12.91 1.63 10.63
N ARG A 78 12.86 2.11 9.37
CA ARG A 78 12.99 3.54 9.05
C ARG A 78 11.65 4.21 8.74
N GLY A 79 10.61 3.46 8.42
CA GLY A 79 9.31 3.98 7.99
C GLY A 79 9.32 4.27 6.49
N ARG A 80 9.29 3.21 5.69
CA ARG A 80 9.36 3.22 4.22
C ARG A 80 8.38 4.19 3.59
N GLU A 81 7.12 4.22 4.04
CA GLU A 81 6.12 5.15 3.52
C GLU A 81 6.49 6.62 3.78
N VAL A 82 7.09 6.90 4.94
CA VAL A 82 7.60 8.23 5.27
C VAL A 82 8.82 8.55 4.41
N LEU A 83 9.70 7.58 4.13
CA LEU A 83 10.87 7.79 3.27
C LEU A 83 10.49 8.08 1.82
N VAL A 84 9.53 7.36 1.24
CA VAL A 84 9.08 7.65 -0.14
C VAL A 84 8.37 9.00 -0.25
N TRP A 85 7.71 9.46 0.83
CA TRP A 85 7.19 10.82 0.90
C TRP A 85 8.32 11.85 1.07
N THR A 86 9.15 11.76 2.11
CA THR A 86 10.22 12.73 2.44
C THR A 86 11.28 12.86 1.35
N SER A 87 11.61 11.78 0.64
CA SER A 87 12.51 11.81 -0.51
C SER A 87 11.91 12.49 -1.76
N GLY A 88 10.62 12.78 -1.73
CA GLY A 88 9.85 13.28 -2.86
C GLY A 88 9.62 12.23 -3.94
N LEU A 89 9.81 10.94 -3.67
CA LEU A 89 9.51 9.90 -4.67
C LEU A 89 8.04 9.98 -5.09
N LEU A 90 7.14 10.20 -4.14
CA LEU A 90 5.71 10.38 -4.43
C LEU A 90 5.39 11.64 -5.25
N ASP A 91 6.25 12.67 -5.23
CA ASP A 91 6.08 13.87 -6.09
C ASP A 91 6.37 13.57 -7.57
N HIS A 92 7.07 12.48 -7.86
CA HIS A 92 7.46 12.08 -9.22
C HIS A 92 6.51 11.02 -9.80
N LEU A 93 5.39 10.76 -9.14
CA LEU A 93 4.36 9.89 -9.71
C LEU A 93 3.85 10.47 -11.03
N PRO A 94 3.51 9.60 -12.00
CA PRO A 94 3.00 10.04 -13.29
C PRO A 94 1.62 10.72 -13.11
N PRO A 95 1.19 11.57 -14.06
CA PRO A 95 -0.04 12.36 -13.94
C PRO A 95 -1.32 11.51 -13.79
N GLU A 96 -1.29 10.25 -14.20
CA GLU A 96 -2.37 9.26 -14.05
C GLU A 96 -2.61 8.88 -12.59
N ILE A 97 -1.60 9.02 -11.71
CA ILE A 97 -1.64 8.58 -10.32
C ILE A 97 -1.62 9.77 -9.35
N THR A 98 -2.22 9.57 -8.19
CA THR A 98 -2.04 10.40 -7.01
C THR A 98 -2.01 9.57 -5.74
N HIS A 99 -1.64 10.22 -4.63
CA HIS A 99 -1.69 9.67 -3.28
C HIS A 99 -2.33 10.72 -2.35
N PRO A 100 -2.90 10.32 -1.19
CA PRO A 100 -3.53 11.27 -0.28
C PRO A 100 -2.58 11.85 0.78
N VAL A 101 -1.35 11.32 0.90
CA VAL A 101 -0.37 11.76 1.92
C VAL A 101 -0.09 13.26 1.81
N LEU A 102 -0.31 13.98 2.91
CA LEU A 102 -0.08 15.42 3.04
C LEU A 102 1.21 15.72 3.79
N ALA A 103 1.42 15.02 4.91
CA ALA A 103 2.58 15.21 5.77
C ALA A 103 2.77 14.01 6.71
N CYS A 104 3.97 13.87 7.24
CA CYS A 104 4.31 12.86 8.24
C CYS A 104 4.82 13.51 9.53
N ALA A 105 4.74 12.79 10.65
CA ALA A 105 5.32 13.21 11.92
C ALA A 105 5.84 12.02 12.71
N ARG A 106 6.78 12.28 13.63
CA ARG A 106 7.14 11.30 14.66
C ARG A 106 5.97 11.07 15.62
N ASP A 107 5.80 9.81 16.00
CA ASP A 107 4.77 9.37 16.94
C ASP A 107 5.33 8.22 17.81
N GLY A 108 5.91 8.58 18.96
CA GLY A 108 6.66 7.66 19.80
C GLY A 108 7.83 7.03 19.05
N THR A 109 7.88 5.69 19.05
CA THR A 109 8.90 4.92 18.30
C THR A 109 8.53 4.70 16.83
N GLY A 110 7.38 5.20 16.39
CA GLY A 110 6.85 5.03 15.04
C GLY A 110 6.64 6.35 14.31
N TRP A 111 5.69 6.29 13.40
CA TRP A 111 5.34 7.39 12.50
C TRP A 111 3.84 7.56 12.40
N ALA A 112 3.43 8.82 12.28
CA ALA A 112 2.11 9.22 11.86
C ALA A 112 2.15 9.77 10.44
N ILE A 113 1.24 9.31 9.59
CA ILE A 113 1.09 9.73 8.20
C ILE A 113 -0.30 10.36 8.07
N LEU A 114 -0.33 11.68 7.89
CA LEU A 114 -1.56 12.44 7.66
C LEU A 114 -1.92 12.37 6.17
N MET A 115 -3.17 12.01 5.92
CA MET A 115 -3.74 11.85 4.60
C MET A 115 -5.03 12.65 4.47
N ARG A 116 -5.31 13.14 3.25
CA ARG A 116 -6.68 13.54 2.89
C ARG A 116 -7.61 12.35 3.07
N ASP A 117 -8.82 12.59 3.57
CA ASP A 117 -9.87 11.58 3.52
C ASP A 117 -10.33 11.40 2.07
N VAL A 118 -10.06 10.21 1.53
CA VAL A 118 -10.41 9.80 0.16
C VAL A 118 -11.43 8.68 0.13
N ALA A 119 -12.17 8.45 1.23
CA ALA A 119 -13.15 7.37 1.31
C ALA A 119 -14.17 7.39 0.15
N ASP A 120 -14.54 8.58 -0.31
CA ASP A 120 -15.43 8.78 -1.45
C ASP A 120 -14.79 8.39 -2.81
N ASP A 121 -13.47 8.47 -2.94
CA ASP A 121 -12.75 8.11 -4.16
C ASP A 121 -12.48 6.60 -4.25
N LEU A 122 -12.52 5.87 -3.14
CA LEU A 122 -12.20 4.43 -3.10
C LEU A 122 -13.27 3.55 -3.74
N ILE A 123 -12.84 2.36 -4.18
CA ILE A 123 -13.77 1.34 -4.70
C ILE A 123 -14.82 0.99 -3.63
N PRO A 124 -16.13 1.05 -3.93
CA PRO A 124 -17.16 0.70 -2.95
C PRO A 124 -17.05 -0.76 -2.46
N GLY A 125 -17.14 -0.93 -1.14
CA GLY A 125 -16.99 -2.24 -0.51
C GLY A 125 -15.57 -2.81 -0.64
N SER A 126 -14.55 -1.97 -0.79
CA SER A 126 -13.15 -2.41 -0.91
C SER A 126 -12.63 -3.13 0.34
N ALA A 127 -13.31 -2.98 1.48
CA ALA A 127 -13.03 -3.70 2.71
C ALA A 127 -13.64 -5.12 2.77
N SER A 128 -14.44 -5.53 1.78
CA SER A 128 -15.05 -6.86 1.72
C SER A 128 -14.55 -7.68 0.52
N THR A 129 -14.43 -9.00 0.72
CA THR A 129 -14.05 -9.97 -0.32
C THR A 129 -15.14 -10.19 -1.37
N GLY A 130 -16.37 -9.75 -1.09
CA GLY A 130 -17.47 -9.65 -2.05
C GLY A 130 -17.67 -8.21 -2.52
N GLY A 131 -18.12 -8.06 -3.76
CA GLY A 131 -18.71 -6.83 -4.24
C GLY A 131 -18.88 -6.78 -5.75
N GLU A 132 -19.50 -5.71 -6.20
CA GLU A 132 -19.91 -5.56 -7.60
C GLU A 132 -18.71 -5.48 -8.55
N PRO A 133 -18.86 -5.97 -9.79
CA PRO A 133 -17.88 -5.76 -10.85
C PRO A 133 -17.50 -4.30 -11.00
N ILE A 134 -16.20 -4.04 -11.17
CA ILE A 134 -15.70 -2.70 -11.48
C ILE A 134 -16.10 -2.36 -12.91
N GLY A 135 -16.56 -1.13 -13.16
CA GLY A 135 -16.88 -0.67 -14.51
C GLY A 135 -15.64 -0.74 -15.42
N ARG A 136 -15.80 -1.17 -16.68
CA ARG A 136 -14.69 -1.34 -17.64
C ARG A 136 -13.81 -0.10 -17.78
N ALA A 137 -14.40 1.10 -17.73
CA ALA A 137 -13.66 2.35 -17.84
C ALA A 137 -12.72 2.58 -16.66
N ASP A 138 -13.20 2.37 -15.43
CA ASP A 138 -12.40 2.51 -14.21
C ASP A 138 -11.35 1.40 -14.11
N TYR A 139 -11.70 0.19 -14.50
CA TYR A 139 -10.76 -0.91 -14.64
C TYR A 139 -9.61 -0.58 -15.60
N GLY A 140 -9.93 -0.01 -16.76
CA GLY A 140 -8.93 0.49 -17.70
C GLY A 140 -8.02 1.53 -17.06
N ARG A 141 -8.57 2.49 -16.30
CA ARG A 141 -7.78 3.52 -15.60
C ARG A 141 -6.81 2.93 -14.59
N TYR A 142 -7.21 1.91 -13.83
CA TYR A 142 -6.29 1.26 -12.88
C TYR A 142 -5.10 0.62 -13.60
N LEU A 143 -5.35 -0.07 -14.72
CA LEU A 143 -4.28 -0.66 -15.54
C LEU A 143 -3.39 0.43 -16.14
N ASP A 144 -3.98 1.48 -16.72
CA ASP A 144 -3.24 2.59 -17.32
C ASP A 144 -2.39 3.32 -16.26
N GLY A 145 -2.91 3.48 -15.04
CA GLY A 145 -2.17 4.04 -13.91
C GLY A 145 -0.97 3.19 -13.50
N LEU A 146 -1.16 1.88 -13.29
CA LEU A 146 -0.04 0.98 -12.95
C LEU A 146 1.01 0.93 -14.07
N ALA A 147 0.58 0.89 -15.34
CA ALA A 147 1.48 0.93 -16.48
C ALA A 147 2.27 2.25 -16.52
N ALA A 148 1.62 3.39 -16.26
CA ALA A 148 2.28 4.69 -16.17
C ALA A 148 3.29 4.75 -15.02
N LEU A 149 2.97 4.16 -13.85
CA LEU A 149 3.92 4.06 -12.72
C LEU A 149 5.17 3.31 -13.16
N HIS A 150 4.96 2.15 -13.77
CA HIS A 150 6.05 1.28 -14.21
C HIS A 150 6.89 1.94 -15.30
N ALA A 151 6.28 2.67 -16.24
CA ALA A 151 6.98 3.40 -17.27
C ALA A 151 7.80 4.57 -16.71
N ALA A 152 7.24 5.33 -15.77
CA ALA A 152 7.89 6.51 -15.19
C ALA A 152 9.18 6.19 -14.40
N PHE A 153 9.26 4.98 -13.85
CA PHE A 153 10.42 4.51 -13.06
C PHE A 153 11.19 3.37 -13.74
N TRP A 154 10.97 3.15 -15.04
CA TRP A 154 11.62 2.08 -15.78
C TRP A 154 13.15 2.19 -15.77
N GLU A 155 13.85 1.16 -15.28
CA GLU A 155 15.32 1.08 -15.21
C GLU A 155 15.98 2.32 -14.59
N THR A 156 15.27 3.02 -13.70
CA THR A 156 15.79 4.26 -13.13
C THR A 156 16.82 3.97 -12.04
N PRO A 157 18.00 4.64 -12.05
CA PRO A 157 19.04 4.43 -11.03
C PRO A 157 18.58 4.86 -9.64
N ARG A 158 17.52 5.67 -9.54
CA ARG A 158 16.94 6.10 -8.26
C ARG A 158 16.54 4.92 -7.37
N LEU A 159 16.13 3.79 -7.94
CA LEU A 159 15.71 2.61 -7.16
C LEU A 159 16.85 1.91 -6.42
N ALA A 160 18.10 2.19 -6.80
CA ALA A 160 19.28 1.68 -6.11
C ALA A 160 19.69 2.52 -4.90
N ASP A 161 19.03 3.66 -4.64
CA ASP A 161 19.34 4.53 -3.51
C ASP A 161 18.87 3.89 -2.18
N PRO A 162 19.80 3.48 -1.29
CA PRO A 162 19.44 2.86 -0.02
C PRO A 162 18.69 3.82 0.93
N ASP A 163 18.76 5.14 0.70
CA ASP A 163 18.05 6.12 1.53
C ASP A 163 16.54 6.14 1.30
N LEU A 164 16.07 5.55 0.20
CA LEU A 164 14.64 5.38 -0.05
C LEU A 164 14.00 4.30 0.83
N GLY A 165 14.79 3.41 1.45
CA GLY A 165 14.28 2.34 2.32
C GLY A 165 13.27 1.40 1.64
N LEU A 166 13.39 1.25 0.32
CA LEU A 166 12.48 0.45 -0.50
C LEU A 166 12.39 -1.00 -0.01
N CYS A 167 11.22 -1.60 -0.17
CA CYS A 167 10.99 -3.01 0.15
C CYS A 167 11.82 -3.87 -0.80
N SER A 168 12.66 -4.75 -0.25
CA SER A 168 13.45 -5.65 -1.08
C SER A 168 12.55 -6.72 -1.70
N PRO A 169 12.89 -7.25 -2.90
CA PRO A 169 12.21 -8.42 -3.45
C PRO A 169 12.14 -9.59 -2.47
N TRP A 170 13.19 -9.81 -1.68
CA TRP A 170 13.20 -10.82 -0.63
C TRP A 170 12.06 -10.62 0.38
N HIS A 171 11.92 -9.42 0.93
CA HIS A 171 10.85 -9.11 1.86
C HIS A 171 9.47 -9.18 1.20
N LEU A 172 9.33 -8.73 -0.06
CA LEU A 172 8.08 -8.86 -0.80
C LEU A 172 7.57 -10.30 -0.90
N TYR A 173 8.46 -11.27 -1.09
CA TYR A 173 8.07 -12.68 -1.22
C TYR A 173 8.02 -13.45 0.11
N THR A 174 8.71 -12.99 1.15
CA THR A 174 8.70 -13.64 2.48
C THR A 174 7.68 -13.08 3.46
N THR A 175 7.13 -11.88 3.21
CA THR A 175 6.18 -11.24 4.15
C THR A 175 4.95 -12.10 4.42
N LEU A 176 4.45 -12.81 3.41
CA LEU A 176 3.27 -13.68 3.54
C LEU A 176 3.63 -15.16 3.63
N SER A 177 4.86 -15.48 4.04
CA SER A 177 5.31 -16.87 4.23
C SER A 177 4.76 -17.48 5.53
N LEU A 178 4.75 -18.82 5.57
CA LEU A 178 4.45 -19.57 6.79
C LEU A 178 5.38 -19.19 7.95
N GLU A 179 6.66 -18.92 7.67
CA GLU A 179 7.64 -18.53 8.68
C GLU A 179 7.33 -17.14 9.26
N THR A 180 6.86 -16.19 8.45
CA THR A 180 6.35 -14.93 8.98
C THR A 180 5.11 -15.17 9.85
N GLY A 181 4.18 -16.03 9.42
CA GLY A 181 3.02 -16.41 10.24
C GLY A 181 3.43 -17.00 11.60
N ARG A 182 4.46 -17.86 11.62
CA ARG A 182 5.07 -18.43 12.84
C ARG A 182 5.64 -17.36 13.75
N ARG A 183 6.49 -16.48 13.21
CA ARG A 183 7.14 -15.41 13.99
C ARG A 183 6.12 -14.45 14.59
N GLU A 184 5.05 -14.17 13.86
CA GLU A 184 4.03 -13.20 14.27
C GLU A 184 2.84 -13.84 15.01
N ALA A 185 2.85 -15.14 15.31
CA ALA A 185 1.68 -15.89 15.80
C ALA A 185 0.99 -15.32 17.06
N ALA A 186 1.72 -14.57 17.90
CA ALA A 186 1.15 -13.89 19.07
C ALA A 186 0.42 -12.57 18.75
N HIS A 187 0.50 -12.11 17.50
CA HIS A 187 -0.10 -10.85 17.07
C HIS A 187 -1.62 -11.00 16.94
N PRO A 188 -2.42 -10.06 17.46
CA PRO A 188 -3.87 -10.19 17.51
C PRO A 188 -4.57 -9.98 16.15
N ASN A 189 -3.83 -9.60 15.10
CA ASN A 189 -4.41 -9.35 13.79
C ASN A 189 -4.83 -10.66 13.11
N ALA A 190 -6.10 -10.73 12.67
CA ALA A 190 -6.66 -11.91 12.02
C ALA A 190 -5.86 -12.36 10.78
N VAL A 191 -5.27 -11.44 10.03
CA VAL A 191 -4.46 -11.77 8.84
C VAL A 191 -3.26 -12.64 9.21
N VAL A 192 -2.67 -12.47 10.39
CA VAL A 192 -1.54 -13.29 10.83
C VAL A 192 -1.98 -14.74 11.10
N ARG A 193 -3.16 -14.91 11.70
CA ARG A 193 -3.77 -16.24 11.89
C ARG A 193 -4.13 -16.86 10.54
N GLU A 194 -4.74 -16.09 9.65
CA GLU A 194 -5.13 -16.54 8.30
C GLU A 194 -3.91 -16.94 7.45
N LEU A 195 -2.76 -16.29 7.62
CA LEU A 195 -1.52 -16.71 6.98
C LEU A 195 -1.13 -18.12 7.40
N TRP A 196 -1.11 -18.40 8.70
CA TRP A 196 -0.80 -19.73 9.22
C TRP A 196 -1.79 -20.78 8.71
N GLU A 197 -3.08 -20.57 8.98
CA GLU A 197 -4.15 -21.52 8.63
C GLU A 197 -4.23 -21.73 7.12
N GLY A 198 -4.00 -20.67 6.34
CA GLY A 198 -4.00 -20.70 4.88
C GLY A 198 -2.88 -21.56 4.31
N TRP A 199 -1.66 -21.48 4.86
CA TRP A 199 -0.54 -22.32 4.42
C TRP A 199 -0.74 -23.80 4.80
N GLU A 200 -1.25 -24.09 5.99
CA GLU A 200 -1.60 -25.47 6.38
C GLU A 200 -2.68 -26.06 5.48
N LEU A 201 -3.74 -25.29 5.20
CA LEU A 201 -4.81 -25.72 4.33
C LEU A 201 -4.32 -25.91 2.88
N LEU A 202 -3.53 -24.97 2.36
CA LEU A 202 -3.01 -25.01 0.99
C LEU A 202 -2.29 -26.32 0.71
N ALA A 203 -1.44 -26.79 1.63
CA ALA A 203 -0.70 -28.04 1.48
C ALA A 203 -1.60 -29.28 1.31
N THR A 204 -2.84 -29.22 1.78
CA THR A 204 -3.84 -30.30 1.63
C THR A 204 -4.67 -30.20 0.33
N LEU A 205 -4.64 -29.05 -0.34
CA LEU A 205 -5.46 -28.74 -1.52
C LEU A 205 -4.71 -28.89 -2.85
N ILE A 206 -3.39 -29.02 -2.81
CA ILE A 206 -2.53 -29.07 -4.00
C ILE A 206 -1.70 -30.35 -4.04
N ALA A 207 -1.12 -30.64 -5.22
CA ALA A 207 -0.20 -31.78 -5.36
C ALA A 207 1.01 -31.64 -4.43
N PRO A 208 1.49 -32.73 -3.80
CA PRO A 208 2.62 -32.69 -2.87
C PRO A 208 3.87 -32.02 -3.46
N GLU A 209 4.17 -32.26 -4.74
CA GLU A 209 5.34 -31.69 -5.41
C GLU A 209 5.23 -30.16 -5.56
N LEU A 210 4.00 -29.64 -5.71
CA LEU A 210 3.75 -28.20 -5.76
C LEU A 210 3.81 -27.59 -4.36
N ALA A 211 3.28 -28.28 -3.34
CA ALA A 211 3.39 -27.85 -1.95
C ALA A 211 4.87 -27.74 -1.54
N ASP A 212 5.68 -28.76 -1.84
CA ASP A 212 7.12 -28.77 -1.57
C ASP A 212 7.86 -27.65 -2.31
N LEU A 213 7.46 -27.34 -3.56
CA LEU A 213 8.03 -26.23 -4.32
C LEU A 213 7.71 -24.87 -3.69
N LEU A 214 6.45 -24.65 -3.30
CA LEU A 214 6.01 -23.41 -2.68
C LEU A 214 6.65 -23.21 -1.31
N ASP A 215 6.77 -24.26 -0.50
CA ASP A 215 7.43 -24.20 0.81
C ASP A 215 8.91 -23.79 0.68
N ARG A 216 9.64 -24.39 -0.28
CA ARG A 216 11.03 -23.99 -0.59
C ARG A 216 11.13 -22.52 -1.01
N LEU A 217 10.26 -22.06 -1.90
CA LEU A 217 10.28 -20.68 -2.39
C LEU A 217 9.82 -19.65 -1.35
N ALA A 218 8.89 -20.03 -0.46
CA ALA A 218 8.42 -19.17 0.63
C ALA A 218 9.49 -19.02 1.72
N THR A 219 10.30 -20.07 1.93
CA THR A 219 11.42 -20.07 2.88
C THR A 219 12.64 -19.35 2.30
N ASP A 220 12.99 -19.63 1.04
CA ASP A 220 14.09 -19.00 0.31
C ASP A 220 13.60 -18.51 -1.07
N PRO A 221 13.18 -17.22 -1.18
CA PRO A 221 12.80 -16.66 -2.46
C PRO A 221 14.01 -16.28 -3.32
N GLY A 222 15.25 -16.59 -2.92
CA GLY A 222 16.48 -16.28 -3.64
C GLY A 222 16.48 -16.71 -5.11
N PRO A 223 16.07 -17.95 -5.45
CA PRO A 223 15.94 -18.39 -6.84
C PRO A 223 14.97 -17.54 -7.66
N LEU A 224 13.81 -17.19 -7.08
CA LEU A 224 12.82 -16.33 -7.73
C LEU A 224 13.34 -14.91 -7.90
N CYS A 225 13.89 -14.31 -6.84
CA CYS A 225 14.51 -12.98 -6.89
C CYS A 225 15.60 -12.91 -7.96
N THR A 226 16.46 -13.91 -8.04
CA THR A 226 17.54 -14.00 -9.03
C THR A 226 17.01 -14.13 -10.45
N ALA A 227 15.94 -14.89 -10.66
CA ALA A 227 15.31 -15.01 -11.97
C ALA A 227 14.67 -13.68 -12.42
N LEU A 228 13.94 -13.02 -11.51
CA LEU A 228 13.26 -11.76 -11.77
C LEU A 228 14.23 -10.60 -12.01
N ALA A 229 15.38 -10.59 -11.35
CA ALA A 229 16.42 -9.57 -11.52
C ALA A 229 17.06 -9.55 -12.92
N ARG A 230 16.83 -10.58 -13.76
CA ARG A 230 17.32 -10.62 -15.15
C ARG A 230 16.46 -9.81 -16.11
N TYR A 231 15.27 -9.40 -15.68
CA TYR A 231 14.36 -8.59 -16.46
C TYR A 231 14.48 -7.11 -16.07
N PRO A 232 14.03 -6.18 -16.92
CA PRO A 232 13.97 -4.77 -16.56
C PRO A 232 13.18 -4.55 -15.25
N GLN A 233 13.76 -3.75 -14.37
CA GLN A 233 13.18 -3.37 -13.09
C GLN A 233 12.48 -2.01 -13.19
N THR A 234 11.47 -1.83 -12.35
CA THR A 234 10.78 -0.56 -12.15
C THR A 234 10.32 -0.43 -10.71
N LEU A 235 9.78 0.74 -10.35
CA LEU A 235 9.08 0.93 -9.09
C LEU A 235 7.74 0.21 -9.15
N VAL A 236 7.53 -0.76 -8.26
CA VAL A 236 6.22 -1.36 -8.04
C VAL A 236 5.59 -0.77 -6.78
N HIS A 237 4.26 -0.66 -6.78
CA HIS A 237 3.50 -0.33 -5.58
C HIS A 237 3.59 -1.47 -4.55
N GLY A 238 3.59 -2.71 -5.04
CA GLY A 238 3.72 -3.93 -4.25
C GLY A 238 2.39 -4.45 -3.69
N ASP A 239 1.42 -3.56 -3.42
CA ASP A 239 0.07 -3.90 -2.93
C ASP A 239 -1.13 -3.23 -3.68
N PRO A 240 -1.22 -3.27 -5.02
CA PRO A 240 -2.34 -2.66 -5.75
C PRO A 240 -3.63 -3.49 -5.68
N ARG A 241 -4.10 -3.77 -4.46
CA ARG A 241 -5.35 -4.49 -4.18
C ARG A 241 -6.53 -3.54 -4.08
N VAL A 242 -7.76 -4.08 -4.16
CA VAL A 242 -9.01 -3.30 -4.16
C VAL A 242 -9.10 -2.29 -3.00
N ALA A 243 -8.63 -2.66 -1.81
CA ALA A 243 -8.60 -1.79 -0.62
C ALA A 243 -7.72 -0.54 -0.77
N ASN A 244 -6.74 -0.57 -1.68
CA ASN A 244 -5.75 0.47 -1.88
C ASN A 244 -5.96 1.29 -3.16
N LEU A 245 -7.09 1.07 -3.83
CA LEU A 245 -7.41 1.65 -5.13
C LEU A 245 -8.64 2.57 -5.04
N GLY A 246 -8.54 3.70 -5.72
CA GLY A 246 -9.65 4.62 -5.95
C GLY A 246 -9.45 5.47 -7.19
N ILE A 247 -10.45 6.27 -7.54
CA ILE A 247 -10.38 7.26 -8.62
C ILE A 247 -10.87 8.59 -8.08
N GLU A 248 -10.03 9.63 -8.18
CA GLU A 248 -10.41 10.97 -7.76
C GLU A 248 -11.69 11.42 -8.47
N ARG A 249 -12.68 11.89 -7.71
CA ARG A 249 -13.93 12.47 -8.24
C ARG A 249 -13.76 13.85 -8.90
N THR A 250 -12.53 14.23 -9.24
CA THR A 250 -12.22 15.44 -10.01
C THR A 250 -12.33 15.19 -11.51
N PRO A 251 -12.41 16.24 -12.36
CA PRO A 251 -12.39 16.07 -13.81
C PRO A 251 -11.15 15.33 -14.34
N ARG A 252 -10.01 15.37 -13.62
CA ARG A 252 -8.78 14.68 -14.03
C ARG A 252 -8.85 13.17 -13.85
N ARG A 253 -9.69 12.66 -12.92
CA ARG A 253 -9.96 11.21 -12.73
C ARG A 253 -8.68 10.37 -12.57
N ARG A 254 -7.75 10.82 -11.72
CA ARG A 254 -6.49 10.11 -11.43
C ARG A 254 -6.74 8.92 -10.52
N VAL A 255 -5.94 7.86 -10.68
CA VAL A 255 -5.93 6.71 -9.80
C VAL A 255 -5.33 7.13 -8.46
N VAL A 256 -6.08 6.91 -7.38
CA VAL A 256 -5.60 7.06 -6.01
C VAL A 256 -4.97 5.74 -5.60
N LEU A 257 -3.69 5.77 -5.21
CA LEU A 257 -2.98 4.65 -4.61
C LEU A 257 -2.71 4.91 -3.13
N LEU A 258 -3.16 3.98 -2.29
CA LEU A 258 -2.94 3.97 -0.84
C LEU A 258 -1.91 2.91 -0.45
N ASP A 259 -1.35 3.08 0.74
CA ASP A 259 -0.56 2.07 1.44
C ASP A 259 0.70 1.62 0.66
N TRP A 260 1.74 2.43 0.79
CA TRP A 260 3.01 2.20 0.11
C TRP A 260 3.94 1.30 0.93
N HIS A 261 3.41 0.47 1.83
CA HIS A 261 4.20 -0.44 2.66
C HIS A 261 5.06 -1.40 1.84
N PHE A 262 4.66 -1.81 0.63
CA PHE A 262 5.43 -2.73 -0.21
C PHE A 262 6.15 -2.06 -1.38
N VAL A 263 6.24 -0.72 -1.37
CA VAL A 263 6.90 0.01 -2.45
C VAL A 263 8.36 -0.41 -2.60
N GLY A 264 8.77 -0.77 -3.83
CA GLY A 264 10.15 -1.16 -4.08
C GLY A 264 10.46 -1.56 -5.51
N PRO A 265 11.71 -1.95 -5.80
CA PRO A 265 12.09 -2.42 -7.13
C PRO A 265 11.56 -3.83 -7.39
N SER A 266 10.95 -4.03 -8.56
CA SER A 266 10.59 -5.35 -9.09
C SER A 266 10.28 -5.25 -10.59
N ILE A 267 9.95 -6.37 -11.21
CA ILE A 267 9.32 -6.39 -12.53
C ILE A 267 7.87 -5.85 -12.46
N PRO A 268 7.36 -5.20 -13.51
CA PRO A 268 5.96 -4.74 -13.64
C PRO A 268 4.92 -5.82 -13.33
N GLY A 269 5.23 -7.05 -13.75
CA GLY A 269 4.36 -8.22 -13.57
C GLY A 269 4.02 -8.53 -12.13
N LYS A 270 4.81 -8.05 -11.14
CA LYS A 270 4.50 -8.24 -9.71
C LYS A 270 3.21 -7.53 -9.32
N ASP A 271 3.07 -6.26 -9.70
CA ASP A 271 1.86 -5.48 -9.42
C ASP A 271 0.67 -6.04 -10.20
N LEU A 272 0.87 -6.39 -11.49
CA LEU A 272 -0.19 -6.95 -12.32
C LEU A 272 -0.72 -8.30 -11.78
N ALA A 273 0.17 -9.20 -11.40
CA ALA A 273 -0.21 -10.50 -10.82
C ALA A 273 -0.95 -10.31 -9.50
N TRP A 274 -0.48 -9.40 -8.64
CA TRP A 274 -1.13 -9.09 -7.37
C TRP A 274 -2.51 -8.45 -7.56
N PHE A 275 -2.62 -7.49 -8.47
CA PHE A 275 -3.87 -6.85 -8.86
C PHE A 275 -4.89 -7.89 -9.34
N LEU A 276 -4.52 -8.75 -10.29
CA LEU A 276 -5.39 -9.81 -10.81
C LEU A 276 -5.84 -10.82 -9.75
N GLY A 277 -4.93 -11.18 -8.82
CA GLY A 277 -5.25 -12.08 -7.72
C GLY A 277 -6.24 -11.49 -6.72
N ASN A 278 -6.18 -10.17 -6.50
CA ASN A 278 -7.00 -9.47 -5.52
C ASN A 278 -8.32 -8.91 -6.07
N MET A 279 -8.50 -8.87 -7.39
CA MET A 279 -9.76 -8.40 -7.98
C MET A 279 -10.92 -9.40 -7.84
N GLY A 280 -10.64 -10.70 -7.74
CA GLY A 280 -11.64 -11.73 -7.49
C GLY A 280 -12.87 -11.64 -8.41
N PRO A 281 -14.11 -11.61 -7.89
CA PRO A 281 -15.33 -11.53 -8.70
C PRO A 281 -15.54 -10.16 -9.36
N ARG A 282 -14.67 -9.16 -9.08
CA ARG A 282 -14.82 -7.80 -9.57
C ARG A 282 -14.25 -7.58 -10.97
N LEU A 283 -13.54 -8.58 -11.52
CA LEU A 283 -12.92 -8.52 -12.84
C LEU A 283 -13.99 -8.34 -13.94
N PRO A 284 -13.93 -7.26 -14.74
CA PRO A 284 -14.86 -7.06 -15.86
C PRO A 284 -14.38 -7.71 -17.16
N ALA A 285 -13.17 -8.26 -17.17
CA ALA A 285 -12.49 -8.88 -18.31
C ALA A 285 -11.75 -10.14 -17.84
N THR A 286 -11.37 -11.02 -18.77
CA THR A 286 -10.56 -12.19 -18.41
C THR A 286 -9.15 -11.76 -17.97
N ARG A 287 -8.43 -12.69 -17.32
CA ARG A 287 -7.04 -12.44 -16.93
C ARG A 287 -6.16 -12.28 -18.17
N GLU A 288 -6.43 -13.06 -19.22
CA GLU A 288 -5.72 -13.03 -20.50
C GLU A 288 -5.95 -11.70 -21.23
N GLU A 289 -7.19 -11.23 -21.32
CA GLU A 289 -7.52 -9.91 -21.89
C GLU A 289 -6.85 -8.78 -21.13
N THR A 290 -6.79 -8.89 -19.80
CA THR A 290 -6.11 -7.91 -18.95
C THR A 290 -4.61 -7.88 -19.21
N ILE A 291 -3.98 -9.06 -19.25
CA ILE A 291 -2.54 -9.18 -19.52
C ILE A 291 -2.21 -8.64 -20.90
N GLU A 292 -3.02 -8.94 -21.91
CA GLU A 292 -2.81 -8.45 -23.27
C GLU A 292 -2.96 -6.94 -23.37
N ARG A 293 -3.94 -6.34 -22.67
CA ARG A 293 -4.08 -4.88 -22.58
C ARG A 293 -2.89 -4.21 -21.90
N TYR A 294 -2.27 -4.88 -20.92
CA TYR A 294 -1.19 -4.31 -20.11
C TYR A 294 0.17 -4.29 -20.82
N ARG A 295 0.36 -5.17 -21.81
CA ARG A 295 1.58 -5.26 -22.62
C ARG A 295 1.70 -4.11 -23.60
#